data_AF-A0A1T5IPB1-F1
#
_entry.id   AF-A0A1T5IPB1-F1
#
_cell.length_a   1.000
_cell.length_b   1.000
_cell.length_c   1.000
_cell.angle_alpha   90.00
_cell.angle_beta   90.00
_cell.angle_gamma   90.00
#
_symmetry.space_group_name_H-M   'P 1'
#
loop_
_entity.id
_entity.type
_entity.pdbx_description
1 polymer ?
#
loop_
_entity_poly.entity_id
_entity_poly.type
_entity_poly.pdbx_seq_one_letter_code
_entity_poly.pdbx_strand_id
1 'polypeptide(L)'
;MKCYIKIALTAVFCLTLGGCGLTNPYEKWLDECQENPDRIRPSEVKSVLCTVGTWKTDYEGTDVYFQFSRDGSVSSDSEIQKLATHSTFNVMSVSSKVVSLTIIGGGHLAYVDSNAEETYFVDEYSETSITVKGKESGETLVLVPAPSEDFEAINASKEALLATMAAANMFAEAGYGTSSVSDENGFVCRFAISPEKCSIRFDIIEDGKLSHQTISISVDEAGNLQLGSPLTIGENTITGLELKGANVKMEGAEELKVARNNVSRAYFLSGDYKTHKINYIDGVGDGVKYVVDEFMPHDEWEFIEFNERETRPLVFCPREGHEKDHYWYVFYDSFNEDNGPVVSSEFNDIIFMQKADGYMPFDDWGVDISDEVEKDFPKFFKGYFDKDGLILVYLPEGEESYLWLLSPTTDFWIKSYHIDED
;
A
#
# COMPACT_ATOMS: atom_id res chain seq x y z
N MET A 1 -38.61 -36.78 -40.99
CA MET A 1 -40.09 -36.95 -41.01
C MET A 1 -40.68 -37.07 -39.58
N LYS A 2 -40.36 -36.12 -38.67
CA LYS A 2 -40.88 -36.09 -37.28
C LYS A 2 -41.37 -34.70 -36.80
N CYS A 3 -41.36 -33.67 -37.65
CA CYS A 3 -41.79 -32.31 -37.26
C CYS A 3 -43.18 -31.89 -37.77
N TYR A 4 -43.89 -32.72 -38.55
CA TYR A 4 -45.07 -32.25 -39.29
C TYR A 4 -46.41 -32.30 -38.51
N ILE A 5 -46.47 -32.85 -37.30
CA ILE A 5 -47.77 -33.13 -36.65
C ILE A 5 -48.10 -32.20 -35.45
N LYS A 6 -47.12 -31.53 -34.83
CA LYS A 6 -47.39 -30.68 -33.65
C LYS A 6 -47.75 -29.22 -33.93
N ILE A 7 -47.51 -28.70 -35.13
CA ILE A 7 -47.68 -27.26 -35.44
C ILE A 7 -48.97 -26.97 -36.23
N ALA A 8 -49.53 -27.97 -36.92
CA ALA A 8 -50.80 -27.81 -37.63
C ALA A 8 -51.97 -27.49 -36.68
N LEU A 9 -51.89 -27.86 -35.39
CA LEU A 9 -52.92 -27.53 -34.41
C LEU A 9 -52.85 -26.10 -33.87
N THR A 10 -51.68 -25.46 -33.90
CA THR A 10 -51.49 -24.09 -33.37
C THR A 10 -51.79 -23.03 -34.44
N ALA A 11 -51.53 -23.33 -35.72
CA ALA A 11 -51.79 -22.40 -36.83
C ALA A 11 -53.29 -22.18 -37.10
N VAL A 12 -54.17 -23.11 -36.73
CA VAL A 12 -55.63 -22.98 -36.90
C VAL A 12 -56.25 -22.07 -35.83
N PHE A 13 -55.60 -21.89 -34.67
CA PHE A 13 -56.10 -21.03 -33.59
C PHE A 13 -55.77 -19.54 -33.77
N CYS A 14 -54.89 -19.19 -34.70
CA CYS A 14 -54.44 -17.80 -34.91
C CYS A 14 -55.09 -17.09 -36.10
N LEU A 15 -56.06 -17.71 -36.79
CA LEU A 15 -56.72 -17.11 -37.96
C LEU A 15 -57.96 -16.25 -37.64
N THR A 16 -58.28 -15.95 -36.37
CA THR A 16 -59.55 -15.27 -36.02
C THR A 16 -59.45 -13.97 -35.22
N LEU A 17 -58.28 -13.42 -34.92
CA LEU A 17 -58.19 -12.10 -34.29
C LEU A 17 -57.12 -11.25 -34.97
N GLY A 18 -57.57 -10.46 -35.94
CA GLY A 18 -56.74 -9.51 -36.67
C GLY A 18 -56.43 -8.25 -35.89
N GLY A 19 -55.46 -7.50 -36.44
CA GLY A 19 -55.30 -6.07 -36.19
C GLY A 19 -54.09 -5.68 -35.35
N CYS A 20 -52.90 -5.73 -35.96
CA CYS A 20 -51.79 -4.76 -35.85
C CYS A 20 -50.47 -5.43 -36.25
N GLY A 21 -49.98 -5.11 -37.45
CA GLY A 21 -48.55 -5.01 -37.80
C GLY A 21 -47.53 -6.07 -37.35
N LEU A 22 -47.92 -7.31 -37.07
CA LEU A 22 -46.96 -8.38 -36.81
C LEU A 22 -46.48 -8.95 -38.14
N THR A 23 -45.20 -8.78 -38.45
CA THR A 23 -44.49 -9.55 -39.49
C THR A 23 -44.89 -11.01 -39.39
N ASN A 24 -45.28 -11.59 -40.52
CA ASN A 24 -45.80 -12.93 -40.63
C ASN A 24 -44.84 -13.93 -39.94
N PRO A 25 -45.27 -14.67 -38.90
CA PRO A 25 -44.42 -15.67 -38.24
C PRO A 25 -43.88 -16.71 -39.22
N TYR A 26 -44.60 -16.95 -40.33
CA TYR A 26 -44.17 -17.83 -41.41
C TYR A 26 -43.03 -17.22 -42.26
N GLU A 27 -43.00 -15.90 -42.46
CA GLU A 27 -41.88 -15.21 -43.11
C GLU A 27 -40.65 -15.18 -42.21
N LYS A 28 -40.83 -14.96 -40.90
CA LYS A 28 -39.75 -15.06 -39.91
C LYS A 28 -39.19 -16.50 -39.83
N TRP A 29 -40.06 -17.50 -39.90
CA TRP A 29 -39.68 -18.91 -39.97
C TRP A 29 -39.00 -19.29 -41.31
N LEU A 30 -39.45 -18.72 -42.43
CA LEU A 30 -38.81 -18.88 -43.75
C LEU A 30 -37.40 -18.25 -43.77
N ASP A 31 -37.21 -17.09 -43.16
CA ASP A 31 -35.91 -16.45 -42.94
C ASP A 31 -35.01 -17.27 -42.00
N GLU A 32 -35.60 -17.92 -40.99
CA GLU A 32 -34.90 -18.82 -40.08
C GLU A 32 -34.46 -20.14 -40.75
N CYS A 33 -35.19 -20.58 -41.79
CA CYS A 33 -35.01 -21.85 -42.49
C CYS A 33 -34.23 -21.75 -43.82
N GLN A 34 -33.97 -20.54 -44.34
CA GLN A 34 -33.04 -20.36 -45.44
C GLN A 34 -31.60 -20.40 -44.91
N GLU A 35 -30.80 -21.33 -45.43
CA GLU A 35 -29.34 -21.32 -45.28
C GLU A 35 -28.79 -20.08 -46.00
N ASN A 36 -28.85 -18.93 -45.32
CA ASN A 36 -28.16 -17.74 -45.76
C ASN A 36 -26.67 -17.90 -45.42
N PRO A 37 -25.78 -18.02 -46.42
CA PRO A 37 -24.34 -18.20 -46.18
C PRO A 37 -23.69 -17.01 -45.47
N ASP A 38 -24.33 -15.83 -45.48
CA ASP A 38 -23.83 -14.61 -44.83
C ASP A 38 -24.34 -14.44 -43.38
N ARG A 39 -25.03 -15.45 -42.82
CA ARG A 39 -25.60 -15.39 -41.46
C ARG A 39 -24.58 -15.83 -40.41
N ILE A 40 -24.12 -14.90 -39.58
CA ILE A 40 -23.38 -15.19 -38.34
C ILE A 40 -24.31 -15.92 -37.37
N ARG A 41 -23.94 -17.12 -36.92
CA ARG A 41 -24.73 -17.91 -35.96
C ARG A 41 -24.18 -17.79 -34.54
N PRO A 42 -25.00 -17.46 -33.52
CA PRO A 42 -24.54 -17.38 -32.13
C PRO A 42 -23.84 -18.65 -31.62
N SER A 43 -24.31 -19.83 -32.03
CA SER A 43 -23.71 -21.11 -31.64
C SER A 43 -22.32 -21.33 -32.23
N GLU A 44 -22.06 -20.80 -33.42
CA GLU A 44 -20.75 -20.92 -34.08
C GLU A 44 -19.74 -19.96 -33.45
N VAL A 45 -20.15 -18.71 -33.17
CA VAL A 45 -19.33 -17.75 -32.41
C VAL A 45 -19.01 -18.30 -31.02
N LYS A 46 -20.00 -18.80 -30.27
CA LYS A 46 -19.77 -19.43 -28.97
C LYS A 46 -18.83 -20.64 -29.09
N SER A 47 -18.97 -21.45 -30.12
CA SER A 47 -18.10 -22.61 -30.34
C SER A 47 -16.65 -22.19 -30.57
N VAL A 48 -16.40 -21.15 -31.36
CA VAL A 48 -15.06 -20.61 -31.62
C VAL A 48 -14.45 -20.06 -30.33
N LEU A 49 -15.17 -19.19 -29.61
CA LEU A 49 -14.73 -18.63 -28.33
C LEU A 49 -14.26 -19.73 -27.35
N CYS A 50 -15.09 -20.75 -27.13
CA CYS A 50 -14.81 -21.83 -26.19
C CYS A 50 -13.83 -22.89 -26.69
N THR A 51 -13.55 -22.97 -27.99
CA THR A 51 -12.62 -23.97 -28.55
C THR A 51 -11.19 -23.46 -28.50
N VAL A 52 -10.99 -22.18 -28.81
CA VAL A 52 -9.71 -21.48 -28.58
C VAL A 52 -9.46 -21.33 -27.07
N GLY A 53 -10.52 -21.05 -26.30
CA GLY A 53 -10.45 -20.93 -24.85
C GLY A 53 -9.96 -19.56 -24.44
N THR A 54 -8.68 -19.27 -24.66
CA THR A 54 -8.02 -18.03 -24.22
C THR A 54 -7.84 -17.05 -25.36
N TRP A 55 -8.32 -15.84 -25.16
CA TRP A 55 -8.27 -14.72 -26.11
C TRP A 55 -7.59 -13.53 -25.47
N LYS A 56 -6.93 -12.72 -26.29
CA LYS A 56 -6.27 -11.48 -25.90
C LYS A 56 -6.71 -10.35 -26.80
N THR A 57 -6.84 -9.16 -26.26
CA THR A 57 -7.04 -7.93 -27.01
C THR A 57 -6.08 -6.86 -26.48
N ASP A 58 -5.52 -6.05 -27.37
CA ASP A 58 -4.76 -4.87 -26.96
C ASP A 58 -5.73 -3.70 -26.81
N TYR A 59 -5.73 -3.09 -25.63
CA TYR A 59 -6.52 -1.91 -25.34
C TYR A 59 -5.60 -0.81 -24.82
N GLU A 60 -5.43 0.25 -25.63
CA GLU A 60 -4.56 1.39 -25.32
C GLU A 60 -3.13 1.00 -24.89
N GLY A 61 -2.57 -0.05 -25.50
CA GLY A 61 -1.23 -0.56 -25.17
C GLY A 61 -1.18 -1.50 -23.96
N THR A 62 -2.33 -1.91 -23.43
CA THR A 62 -2.46 -2.92 -22.37
C THR A 62 -3.14 -4.17 -22.90
N ASP A 63 -2.50 -5.32 -22.74
CA ASP A 63 -3.10 -6.61 -23.07
C ASP A 63 -4.17 -7.00 -22.05
N VAL A 64 -5.38 -7.28 -22.55
CA VAL A 64 -6.49 -7.81 -21.76
C VAL A 64 -6.87 -9.20 -22.25
N TYR A 65 -6.89 -10.15 -21.33
CA TYR A 65 -7.15 -11.54 -21.62
C TYR A 65 -8.56 -11.94 -21.19
N PHE A 66 -9.14 -12.88 -21.93
CA PHE A 66 -10.43 -13.49 -21.67
C PHE A 66 -10.36 -15.00 -21.89
N GLN A 67 -10.73 -15.78 -20.88
CA GLN A 67 -10.81 -17.23 -20.98
C GLN A 67 -12.28 -17.66 -20.95
N PHE A 68 -12.79 -18.14 -22.08
CA PHE A 68 -14.19 -18.55 -22.25
C PHE A 68 -14.35 -20.06 -22.12
N SER A 69 -15.33 -20.50 -21.33
CA SER A 69 -15.62 -21.91 -21.13
C SER A 69 -16.99 -22.32 -21.69
N ARG A 70 -17.15 -23.61 -22.01
CA ARG A 70 -18.38 -24.14 -22.64
C ARG A 70 -19.63 -24.02 -21.78
N ASP A 71 -19.47 -24.03 -20.46
CA ASP A 71 -20.54 -23.84 -19.49
C ASP A 71 -21.08 -22.39 -19.44
N GLY A 72 -20.44 -21.46 -20.16
CA GLY A 72 -20.87 -20.05 -20.23
C GLY A 72 -20.14 -19.15 -19.24
N SER A 73 -19.12 -19.62 -18.54
CA SER A 73 -18.26 -18.78 -17.71
C SER A 73 -17.20 -18.05 -18.56
N VAL A 74 -16.76 -16.90 -18.06
CA VAL A 74 -15.63 -16.16 -18.61
C VAL A 74 -14.80 -15.59 -17.46
N SER A 75 -13.50 -15.81 -17.53
CA SER A 75 -12.52 -15.13 -16.67
C SER A 75 -11.83 -14.05 -17.49
N SER A 76 -11.64 -12.86 -16.91
CA SER A 76 -10.89 -11.78 -17.54
C SER A 76 -9.77 -11.32 -16.64
N ASP A 77 -8.59 -11.13 -17.22
CA ASP A 77 -7.41 -10.71 -16.49
C ASP A 77 -6.50 -9.78 -17.32
N SER A 78 -5.79 -8.87 -16.66
CA SER A 78 -4.88 -7.86 -17.23
C SER A 78 -4.23 -7.01 -16.14
N GLU A 79 -3.20 -6.21 -16.46
CA GLU A 79 -2.60 -5.25 -15.52
C GLU A 79 -3.54 -4.14 -15.01
N ILE A 80 -4.74 -4.00 -15.59
CA ILE A 80 -5.73 -2.96 -15.23
C ILE A 80 -6.27 -3.14 -13.80
N GLN A 81 -6.41 -4.39 -13.34
CA GLN A 81 -6.96 -4.72 -12.03
C GLN A 81 -6.07 -5.70 -11.28
N LYS A 82 -6.02 -5.59 -9.95
CA LYS A 82 -5.24 -6.51 -9.10
C LYS A 82 -5.80 -7.94 -9.08
N LEU A 83 -7.09 -8.12 -9.35
CA LEU A 83 -7.77 -9.42 -9.29
C LEU A 83 -8.39 -9.75 -10.64
N ALA A 84 -8.25 -11.00 -11.07
CA ALA A 84 -9.02 -11.53 -12.18
C ALA A 84 -10.53 -11.44 -11.86
N THR A 85 -11.31 -11.08 -12.87
CA THR A 85 -12.77 -11.06 -12.78
C THR A 85 -13.34 -12.38 -13.29
N HIS A 86 -14.32 -12.92 -12.57
CA HIS A 86 -15.01 -14.16 -12.93
C HIS A 86 -16.49 -13.86 -13.13
N SER A 87 -17.01 -14.15 -14.32
CA SER A 87 -18.38 -13.83 -14.70
C SER A 87 -18.94 -14.85 -15.69
N THR A 88 -20.06 -14.50 -16.32
CA THR A 88 -20.68 -15.27 -17.39
C THR A 88 -20.73 -14.46 -18.67
N PHE A 89 -20.74 -15.16 -19.80
CA PHE A 89 -20.92 -14.54 -21.11
C PHE A 89 -22.10 -15.16 -21.86
N ASN A 90 -22.72 -14.35 -22.70
CA ASN A 90 -23.84 -14.76 -23.55
C ASN A 90 -23.58 -14.36 -24.99
N VAL A 91 -23.96 -15.24 -25.92
CA VAL A 91 -23.94 -14.94 -27.35
C VAL A 91 -25.36 -15.06 -27.89
N MET A 92 -25.92 -13.97 -28.41
CA MET A 92 -27.34 -13.90 -28.81
C MET A 92 -27.53 -13.34 -30.21
N SER A 93 -28.55 -13.83 -30.91
CA SER A 93 -28.98 -13.22 -32.19
C SER A 93 -29.76 -11.95 -31.89
N VAL A 94 -29.32 -10.83 -32.46
CA VAL A 94 -30.02 -9.53 -32.37
C VAL A 94 -30.90 -9.33 -33.60
N SER A 95 -30.41 -9.73 -34.77
CA SER A 95 -31.15 -9.80 -36.02
C SER A 95 -30.68 -10.99 -36.87
N SER A 96 -31.16 -11.13 -38.11
CA SER A 96 -30.71 -12.17 -39.04
C SER A 96 -29.24 -12.03 -39.45
N LYS A 97 -28.62 -10.86 -39.22
CA LYS A 97 -27.22 -10.57 -39.58
C LYS A 97 -26.35 -10.07 -38.43
N VAL A 98 -26.92 -9.88 -37.24
CA VAL A 98 -26.21 -9.29 -36.10
C VAL A 98 -26.27 -10.25 -34.92
N VAL A 99 -25.11 -10.56 -34.37
CA VAL A 99 -24.92 -11.34 -33.15
C VAL A 99 -24.26 -10.46 -32.10
N SER A 100 -24.74 -10.52 -30.87
CA SER A 100 -24.11 -9.85 -29.73
C SER A 100 -23.33 -10.84 -28.88
N LEU A 101 -22.13 -10.44 -28.45
CA LEU A 101 -21.38 -11.02 -27.35
C LEU A 101 -21.54 -10.11 -26.12
N THR A 102 -22.10 -10.63 -25.04
CA THR A 102 -22.19 -9.92 -23.77
C THR A 102 -21.32 -10.62 -22.74
N ILE A 103 -20.34 -9.91 -22.17
CA ILE A 103 -19.51 -10.32 -21.04
C ILE A 103 -20.08 -9.60 -19.82
N ILE A 104 -20.83 -10.30 -18.96
CA ILE A 104 -21.57 -9.64 -17.87
C ILE A 104 -20.59 -8.90 -16.95
N GLY A 105 -20.78 -7.59 -16.77
CA GLY A 105 -19.86 -6.75 -16.02
C GLY A 105 -18.56 -6.37 -16.74
N GLY A 106 -18.43 -6.66 -18.04
CA GLY A 106 -17.37 -6.19 -18.94
C GLY A 106 -15.95 -6.74 -18.72
N GLY A 107 -15.72 -7.52 -17.66
CA GLY A 107 -14.39 -8.00 -17.30
C GLY A 107 -13.45 -6.84 -16.92
N HIS A 108 -12.16 -6.96 -17.23
CA HIS A 108 -11.21 -5.88 -16.93
C HIS A 108 -11.41 -4.62 -17.79
N LEU A 109 -12.04 -4.75 -18.96
CA LEU A 109 -12.39 -3.61 -19.80
C LEU A 109 -13.46 -2.70 -19.17
N ALA A 110 -14.21 -3.16 -18.16
CA ALA A 110 -15.16 -2.30 -17.45
C ALA A 110 -14.48 -1.21 -16.59
N TYR A 111 -13.17 -1.31 -16.38
CA TYR A 111 -12.40 -0.41 -15.52
C TYR A 111 -11.51 0.57 -16.31
N VAL A 112 -11.75 0.70 -17.62
CA VAL A 112 -11.09 1.72 -18.46
C VAL A 112 -12.06 2.87 -18.74
N ASP A 113 -11.57 4.10 -18.64
CA ASP A 113 -12.42 5.31 -18.71
C ASP A 113 -13.07 5.52 -20.09
N SER A 114 -12.44 5.03 -21.16
CA SER A 114 -12.81 5.30 -22.56
C SER A 114 -13.81 4.30 -23.15
N ASN A 115 -14.06 3.14 -22.52
CA ASN A 115 -14.83 2.06 -23.17
C ASN A 115 -15.45 1.02 -22.22
N ALA A 116 -15.89 1.46 -21.05
CA ALA A 116 -16.57 0.60 -20.08
C ALA A 116 -17.94 0.15 -20.60
N GLU A 117 -17.97 -0.98 -21.31
CA GLU A 117 -19.21 -1.63 -21.73
C GLU A 117 -19.11 -3.16 -21.72
N GLU A 118 -20.28 -3.79 -21.59
CA GLU A 118 -20.37 -5.25 -21.44
C GLU A 118 -20.86 -5.96 -22.70
N THR A 119 -21.39 -5.25 -23.69
CA THR A 119 -22.02 -5.85 -24.87
C THR A 119 -21.40 -5.36 -26.17
N TYR A 120 -21.03 -6.29 -27.03
CA TYR A 120 -20.38 -6.03 -28.31
C TYR A 120 -21.16 -6.70 -29.45
N PHE A 121 -21.19 -6.10 -30.63
CA PHE A 121 -21.68 -6.72 -31.86
C PHE A 121 -20.53 -7.39 -32.60
N VAL A 122 -20.72 -8.65 -32.99
CA VAL A 122 -19.72 -9.42 -33.73
C VAL A 122 -19.75 -9.02 -35.20
N ASP A 123 -18.61 -8.54 -35.71
CA ASP A 123 -18.41 -8.16 -37.11
C ASP A 123 -17.84 -9.36 -37.90
N GLU A 124 -16.75 -9.95 -37.40
CA GLU A 124 -16.07 -11.10 -38.00
C GLU A 124 -15.65 -12.12 -36.92
N TYR A 125 -15.64 -13.41 -37.26
CA TYR A 125 -15.18 -14.48 -36.36
C TYR A 125 -14.48 -15.61 -37.11
N SER A 126 -13.40 -16.10 -36.53
CA SER A 126 -12.61 -17.24 -36.99
C SER A 126 -11.83 -17.85 -35.82
N GLU A 127 -11.20 -18.99 -36.02
CA GLU A 127 -10.30 -19.57 -35.00
C GLU A 127 -9.05 -18.70 -34.74
N THR A 128 -8.76 -17.71 -35.59
CA THR A 128 -7.57 -16.84 -35.49
C THR A 128 -7.87 -15.41 -35.06
N SER A 129 -9.13 -14.98 -35.10
CA SER A 129 -9.54 -13.64 -34.68
C SER A 129 -11.06 -13.53 -34.52
N ILE A 130 -11.50 -12.69 -33.59
CA ILE A 130 -12.87 -12.20 -33.49
C ILE A 130 -12.84 -10.68 -33.44
N THR A 131 -13.47 -10.03 -34.39
CA THR A 131 -13.63 -8.58 -34.44
C THR A 131 -15.01 -8.22 -33.92
N VAL A 132 -15.07 -7.39 -32.89
CA VAL A 132 -16.32 -6.93 -32.30
C VAL A 132 -16.36 -5.41 -32.22
N LYS A 133 -17.55 -4.84 -32.17
CA LYS A 133 -17.76 -3.40 -31.95
C LYS A 133 -18.58 -3.16 -30.70
N GLY A 134 -18.16 -2.22 -29.87
CA GLY A 134 -18.94 -1.78 -28.72
C GLY A 134 -20.35 -1.39 -29.15
N LYS A 135 -21.35 -1.91 -28.43
CA LYS A 135 -22.76 -1.57 -28.68
C LYS A 135 -23.01 -0.09 -28.43
N GLU A 136 -22.37 0.49 -27.41
CA GLU A 136 -22.58 1.90 -27.03
C GLU A 136 -21.52 2.82 -27.64
N SER A 137 -20.23 2.46 -27.54
CA SER A 137 -19.14 3.27 -28.07
C SER A 137 -19.02 3.22 -29.60
N GLY A 138 -19.35 2.08 -30.21
CA GLY A 138 -19.02 1.77 -31.60
C GLY A 138 -17.53 1.46 -31.85
N GLU A 139 -16.69 1.48 -30.81
CA GLU A 139 -15.25 1.21 -30.90
C GLU A 139 -14.98 -0.24 -31.24
N THR A 140 -13.92 -0.48 -32.02
CA THR A 140 -13.58 -1.83 -32.50
C THR A 140 -12.58 -2.49 -31.57
N LEU A 141 -12.89 -3.71 -31.12
CA LEU A 141 -11.97 -4.58 -30.41
C LEU A 141 -11.67 -5.80 -31.27
N VAL A 142 -10.39 -6.18 -31.32
CA VAL A 142 -9.93 -7.39 -31.99
C VAL A 142 -9.40 -8.34 -30.94
N LEU A 143 -10.09 -9.47 -30.79
CA LEU A 143 -9.64 -10.57 -29.95
C LEU A 143 -8.85 -11.53 -30.82
N VAL A 144 -7.63 -11.83 -30.41
CA VAL A 144 -6.75 -12.84 -31.03
C VAL A 144 -6.52 -13.99 -30.05
N PRO A 145 -6.34 -15.23 -30.52
CA PRO A 145 -5.97 -16.34 -29.64
C PRO A 145 -4.70 -16.04 -28.86
N ALA A 146 -4.69 -16.42 -27.59
CA ALA A 146 -3.50 -16.42 -26.76
C ALA A 146 -3.31 -17.81 -26.12
N PRO A 147 -2.06 -18.23 -25.85
CA PRO A 147 -1.79 -19.39 -25.02
C PRO A 147 -2.49 -19.28 -23.67
N SER A 148 -3.09 -20.38 -23.17
CA SER A 148 -3.64 -20.39 -21.80
C SER A 148 -2.56 -20.14 -20.74
N GLU A 149 -1.31 -20.51 -21.03
CA GLU A 149 -0.15 -20.24 -20.16
C GLU A 149 0.05 -18.74 -19.91
N ASP A 150 -0.26 -17.87 -20.87
CA ASP A 150 -0.13 -16.41 -20.69
C ASP A 150 -1.17 -15.88 -19.69
N PHE A 151 -2.41 -16.38 -19.77
CA PHE A 151 -3.47 -16.05 -18.82
C PHE A 151 -3.15 -16.60 -17.42
N GLU A 152 -2.72 -17.86 -17.34
CA GLU A 152 -2.36 -18.53 -16.09
C GLU A 152 -1.17 -17.84 -15.40
N ALA A 153 -0.17 -17.37 -16.16
CA ALA A 153 0.98 -16.65 -15.61
C ALA A 153 0.60 -15.32 -14.95
N ILE A 154 -0.30 -14.52 -15.56
CA ILE A 154 -0.78 -13.26 -14.98
C ILE A 154 -1.58 -13.54 -13.70
N ASN A 155 -2.50 -14.51 -13.75
CA ASN A 155 -3.30 -14.86 -12.59
C ASN A 155 -2.42 -15.38 -11.43
N ALA A 156 -1.45 -16.27 -11.72
CA ALA A 156 -0.53 -16.80 -10.72
C ALA A 156 0.33 -15.71 -10.07
N SER A 157 0.81 -14.73 -10.84
CA SER A 157 1.57 -13.59 -10.31
C SER A 157 0.73 -12.75 -9.33
N LYS A 158 -0.57 -12.61 -9.59
CA LYS A 158 -1.50 -11.88 -8.73
C LYS A 158 -1.87 -12.65 -7.48
N GLU A 159 -2.10 -13.95 -7.60
CA GLU A 159 -2.31 -14.83 -6.43
C GLU A 159 -1.10 -14.78 -5.49
N ALA A 160 0.12 -14.83 -6.03
CA ALA A 160 1.35 -14.69 -5.24
C ALA A 160 1.46 -13.30 -4.57
N LEU A 161 1.09 -12.23 -5.29
CA LEU A 161 1.06 -10.88 -4.74
C LEU A 161 0.04 -10.77 -3.59
N LEU A 162 -1.18 -11.30 -3.76
CA LEU A 162 -2.20 -11.32 -2.72
C LEU A 162 -1.79 -12.14 -1.51
N ALA A 163 -1.15 -13.30 -1.73
CA ALA A 163 -0.63 -14.13 -0.65
C ALA A 163 0.46 -13.37 0.15
N THR A 164 1.33 -12.63 -0.56
CA THR A 164 2.33 -11.76 0.06
C THR A 164 1.70 -10.63 0.86
N MET A 165 0.71 -9.92 0.29
CA MET A 165 -0.04 -8.88 0.97
C MET A 165 -0.75 -9.42 2.23
N ALA A 166 -1.37 -10.60 2.12
CA ALA A 166 -2.06 -11.25 3.23
C ALA A 166 -1.08 -11.62 4.35
N ALA A 167 0.06 -12.23 4.02
CA ALA A 167 1.10 -12.55 5.00
C ALA A 167 1.65 -11.28 5.67
N ALA A 168 1.93 -10.23 4.91
CA ALA A 168 2.37 -8.94 5.44
C ALA A 168 1.32 -8.31 6.38
N ASN A 169 0.04 -8.40 6.05
CA ASN A 169 -1.05 -7.94 6.92
C ASN A 169 -1.13 -8.71 8.23
N MET A 170 -0.81 -10.02 8.24
CA MET A 170 -0.77 -10.80 9.49
C MET A 170 0.26 -10.25 10.48
N PHE A 171 1.41 -9.76 10.00
CA PHE A 171 2.39 -9.08 10.87
C PHE A 171 1.83 -7.78 11.44
N ALA A 172 1.16 -6.97 10.62
CA ALA A 172 0.53 -5.73 11.07
C ALA A 172 -0.55 -5.99 12.12
N GLU A 173 -1.43 -6.98 11.90
CA GLU A 173 -2.46 -7.41 12.84
C GLU A 173 -1.87 -7.95 14.15
N ALA A 174 -0.70 -8.60 14.08
CA ALA A 174 0.06 -9.06 15.25
C ALA A 174 0.82 -7.93 15.98
N GLY A 175 0.74 -6.68 15.49
CA GLY A 175 1.38 -5.50 16.06
C GLY A 175 2.84 -5.27 15.63
N TYR A 176 3.30 -5.97 14.58
CA TYR A 176 4.65 -5.88 14.03
C TYR A 176 4.70 -5.18 12.67
N GLY A 177 3.67 -4.40 12.32
CA GLY A 177 3.69 -3.58 11.11
C GLY A 177 4.84 -2.56 11.11
N THR A 178 5.16 -2.03 12.29
CA THR A 178 6.38 -1.27 12.60
C THR A 178 7.04 -1.91 13.82
N SER A 179 8.36 -2.06 13.82
CA SER A 179 9.06 -2.80 14.87
C SER A 179 10.49 -2.31 15.06
N SER A 180 10.94 -2.38 16.30
CA SER A 180 12.33 -2.14 16.66
C SER A 180 13.08 -3.47 16.70
N VAL A 181 14.34 -3.41 16.34
CA VAL A 181 15.29 -4.52 16.38
C VAL A 181 16.46 -4.09 17.25
N SER A 182 16.81 -4.93 18.21
CA SER A 182 17.92 -4.70 19.15
C SER A 182 18.80 -5.93 19.27
N ASP A 183 20.08 -5.73 19.56
CA ASP A 183 21.03 -6.77 19.93
C ASP A 183 21.31 -6.73 21.46
N GLU A 184 22.48 -7.19 21.90
CA GLU A 184 22.91 -7.09 23.30
C GLU A 184 23.37 -5.68 23.71
N ASN A 185 23.68 -4.81 22.75
CA ASN A 185 24.18 -3.45 22.93
C ASN A 185 23.08 -2.39 22.79
N GLY A 186 21.89 -2.76 22.32
CA GLY A 186 20.72 -1.90 22.26
C GLY A 186 20.07 -1.88 20.89
N PHE A 187 19.41 -0.78 20.55
CA PHE A 187 18.76 -0.58 19.25
C PHE A 187 19.76 -0.63 18.08
N VAL A 188 19.44 -1.38 17.02
CA VAL A 188 20.26 -1.47 15.80
C VAL A 188 19.50 -1.06 14.53
N CYS A 189 18.19 -1.33 14.49
CA CYS A 189 17.38 -1.05 13.30
C CYS A 189 15.90 -0.96 13.66
N ARG A 190 15.15 -0.17 12.90
CA ARG A 190 13.68 -0.23 12.84
C ARG A 190 13.26 -0.79 11.50
N PHE A 191 12.20 -1.59 11.46
CA PHE A 191 11.58 -1.97 10.19
C PHE A 191 10.10 -1.59 10.13
N ALA A 192 9.60 -1.39 8.92
CA ALA A 192 8.20 -1.13 8.64
C ALA A 192 7.72 -1.86 7.39
N ILE A 193 6.64 -2.60 7.54
CA ILE A 193 6.04 -3.44 6.51
C ILE A 193 4.97 -2.63 5.79
N SER A 194 5.04 -2.60 4.46
CA SER A 194 4.01 -2.06 3.58
C SER A 194 3.33 -3.20 2.84
N PRO A 195 2.18 -3.71 3.33
CA PRO A 195 1.45 -4.79 2.67
C PRO A 195 1.10 -4.44 1.23
N GLU A 196 0.52 -3.26 0.99
CA GLU A 196 0.12 -2.80 -0.36
C GLU A 196 1.27 -2.67 -1.37
N LYS A 197 2.48 -2.39 -0.87
CA LYS A 197 3.67 -2.26 -1.71
C LYS A 197 4.47 -3.56 -1.79
N CYS A 198 4.07 -4.62 -1.07
CA CYS A 198 4.83 -5.84 -0.89
C CYS A 198 6.31 -5.54 -0.61
N SER A 199 6.58 -4.67 0.37
CA SER A 199 7.95 -4.28 0.73
C SER A 199 8.12 -4.06 2.22
N ILE A 200 9.36 -4.18 2.69
CA ILE A 200 9.78 -3.78 4.04
C ILE A 200 10.82 -2.69 3.91
N ARG A 201 10.64 -1.61 4.66
CA ARG A 201 11.64 -0.57 4.85
C ARG A 201 12.40 -0.84 6.14
N PHE A 202 13.72 -0.78 6.08
CA PHE A 202 14.64 -0.86 7.20
C PHE A 202 15.33 0.48 7.39
N ASP A 203 15.40 0.95 8.64
CA ASP A 203 16.05 2.16 9.09
C ASP A 203 17.16 1.76 10.06
N ILE A 204 18.40 1.76 9.59
CA ILE A 204 19.53 1.08 10.22
C ILE A 204 20.53 2.12 10.73
N ILE A 205 20.97 1.99 11.97
CA ILE A 205 22.09 2.76 12.51
C ILE A 205 23.33 1.87 12.56
N GLU A 206 24.33 2.21 11.76
CA GLU A 206 25.63 1.52 11.74
C GLU A 206 26.74 2.56 11.72
N ASP A 207 27.76 2.38 12.58
CA ASP A 207 28.85 3.36 12.77
C ASP A 207 28.37 4.81 12.98
N GLY A 208 27.26 4.98 13.72
CA GLY A 208 26.65 6.27 14.02
C GLY A 208 25.95 6.95 12.83
N LYS A 209 25.70 6.22 11.74
CA LYS A 209 25.01 6.73 10.55
C LYS A 209 23.69 6.01 10.36
N LEU A 210 22.63 6.81 10.21
CA LEU A 210 21.32 6.31 9.81
C LEU A 210 21.28 6.11 8.29
N SER A 211 20.77 4.96 7.87
CA SER A 211 20.52 4.65 6.47
C SER A 211 19.14 4.00 6.29
N HIS A 212 18.59 4.11 5.07
CA HIS A 212 17.28 3.59 4.73
C HIS A 212 17.37 2.61 3.57
N GLN A 213 16.79 1.43 3.73
CA GLN A 213 16.74 0.42 2.69
C GLN A 213 15.33 -0.14 2.56
N THR A 214 14.74 -0.07 1.36
CA THR A 214 13.46 -0.71 1.06
C THR A 214 13.72 -1.96 0.23
N ILE A 215 13.19 -3.09 0.69
CA ILE A 215 13.37 -4.40 0.08
C ILE A 215 11.99 -4.97 -0.26
N SER A 216 11.80 -5.45 -1.49
CA SER A 216 10.60 -6.18 -1.88
C SER A 216 10.48 -7.48 -1.10
N ILE A 217 9.27 -7.92 -0.81
CA ILE A 217 9.02 -9.20 -0.13
C ILE A 217 8.18 -10.14 -0.97
N SER A 218 8.32 -11.42 -0.68
CA SER A 218 7.42 -12.50 -1.11
C SER A 218 7.05 -13.35 0.10
N VAL A 219 6.14 -14.32 -0.08
CA VAL A 219 5.80 -15.30 0.95
C VAL A 219 6.28 -16.69 0.51
N ASP A 220 6.82 -17.47 1.45
CA ASP A 220 7.19 -18.86 1.20
C ASP A 220 6.03 -19.84 1.51
N GLU A 221 6.27 -21.14 1.30
CA GLU A 221 5.28 -22.19 1.56
C GLU A 221 4.87 -22.30 3.03
N ALA A 222 5.70 -21.80 3.96
CA ALA A 222 5.40 -21.79 5.39
C ALA A 222 4.60 -20.54 5.82
N GLY A 223 4.41 -19.57 4.93
CA GLY A 223 3.75 -18.31 5.22
C GLY A 223 4.69 -17.23 5.79
N ASN A 224 6.00 -17.46 5.75
CA ASN A 224 6.99 -16.48 6.21
C ASN A 224 7.29 -15.47 5.12
N LEU A 225 7.66 -14.24 5.52
CA LEU A 225 8.07 -13.21 4.58
C LEU A 225 9.52 -13.44 4.18
N GLN A 226 9.78 -13.52 2.88
CA GLN A 226 11.11 -13.64 2.30
C GLN A 226 11.53 -12.29 1.70
N LEU A 227 12.76 -11.87 1.96
CA LEU A 227 13.34 -10.65 1.40
C LEU A 227 13.83 -10.93 -0.03
N GLY A 228 13.48 -10.05 -0.98
CA GLY A 228 13.93 -10.14 -2.37
C GLY A 228 15.45 -9.95 -2.54
N SER A 229 16.11 -9.39 -1.55
CA SER A 229 17.57 -9.33 -1.43
C SER A 229 17.97 -9.47 0.05
N PRO A 230 19.04 -10.21 0.38
CA PRO A 230 19.53 -10.28 1.76
C PRO A 230 19.87 -8.90 2.32
N LEU A 231 19.58 -8.70 3.60
CA LEU A 231 19.93 -7.50 4.36
C LEU A 231 21.06 -7.82 5.34
N THR A 232 22.06 -6.96 5.43
CA THR A 232 23.14 -7.10 6.43
C THR A 232 22.98 -6.05 7.53
N ILE A 233 23.05 -6.49 8.79
CA ILE A 233 23.08 -5.62 9.98
C ILE A 233 24.17 -6.16 10.90
N GLY A 234 25.28 -5.43 11.05
CA GLY A 234 26.45 -5.95 11.75
C GLY A 234 26.96 -7.24 11.08
N GLU A 235 27.14 -8.32 11.86
CA GLU A 235 27.59 -9.62 11.33
C GLU A 235 26.45 -10.49 10.79
N ASN A 236 25.20 -10.04 10.92
CA ASN A 236 24.02 -10.82 10.54
C ASN A 236 23.64 -10.67 9.07
N THR A 237 23.24 -11.77 8.44
CA THR A 237 22.65 -11.77 7.10
C THR A 237 21.21 -12.24 7.18
N ILE A 238 20.28 -11.28 7.08
CA ILE A 238 18.85 -11.51 7.19
C ILE A 238 18.29 -11.83 5.79
N THR A 239 17.48 -12.87 5.72
CA THR A 239 16.84 -13.33 4.48
C THR A 239 15.32 -13.29 4.50
N GLY A 240 14.72 -13.18 5.68
CA GLY A 240 13.27 -13.21 5.85
C GLY A 240 12.83 -12.87 7.27
N LEU A 241 11.51 -12.82 7.48
CA LEU A 241 10.86 -12.67 8.76
C LEU A 241 9.85 -13.80 8.97
N GLU A 242 9.91 -14.41 10.14
CA GLU A 242 9.04 -15.53 10.53
C GLU A 242 8.15 -15.10 11.72
N LEU A 243 6.83 -15.27 11.59
CA LEU A 243 5.87 -14.98 12.65
C LEU A 243 5.54 -16.26 13.44
N LYS A 244 6.20 -16.46 14.61
CA LYS A 244 5.93 -17.58 15.53
C LYS A 244 4.93 -17.19 16.61
N GLY A 245 3.65 -17.43 16.34
CA GLY A 245 2.58 -17.08 17.27
C GLY A 245 2.51 -15.57 17.45
N ALA A 246 2.90 -15.07 18.63
CA ALA A 246 2.91 -13.64 18.95
C ALA A 246 4.29 -12.96 18.82
N ASN A 247 5.30 -13.66 18.30
CA ASN A 247 6.68 -13.18 18.19
C ASN A 247 7.19 -13.23 16.74
N VAL A 248 8.06 -12.30 16.39
CA VAL A 248 8.76 -12.28 15.10
C VAL A 248 10.21 -12.71 15.29
N LYS A 249 10.73 -13.48 14.34
CA LYS A 249 12.16 -13.79 14.21
C LYS A 249 12.68 -13.28 12.87
N MET A 250 13.93 -12.85 12.85
CA MET A 250 14.65 -12.52 11.63
C MET A 250 15.44 -13.74 11.17
N GLU A 251 15.13 -14.26 9.98
CA GLU A 251 15.78 -15.46 9.45
C GLU A 251 17.24 -15.15 9.10
N GLY A 252 18.17 -15.87 9.75
CA GLY A 252 19.62 -15.63 9.61
C GLY A 252 20.22 -14.69 10.67
N ALA A 253 19.44 -14.29 11.68
CA ALA A 253 19.88 -13.44 12.79
C ALA A 253 19.15 -13.80 14.10
N GLU A 254 19.54 -14.89 14.77
CA GLU A 254 18.79 -15.44 15.92
C GLU A 254 18.98 -14.64 17.21
N GLU A 255 20.07 -13.89 17.32
CA GLU A 255 20.42 -13.03 18.44
C GLU A 255 19.67 -11.69 18.42
N LEU A 256 19.19 -11.26 17.24
CA LEU A 256 18.44 -10.04 17.09
C LEU A 256 17.03 -10.21 17.68
N LYS A 257 16.68 -9.28 18.56
CA LYS A 257 15.38 -9.26 19.23
C LYS A 257 14.47 -8.28 18.52
N VAL A 258 13.35 -8.79 18.04
CA VAL A 258 12.29 -7.97 17.44
C VAL A 258 11.24 -7.65 18.49
N ALA A 259 10.95 -6.36 18.67
CA ALA A 259 9.88 -5.88 19.52
C ALA A 259 8.91 -5.01 18.73
N ARG A 260 7.64 -5.04 19.15
CA ARG A 260 6.60 -4.17 18.60
C ARG A 260 6.96 -2.73 18.90
N ASN A 261 6.84 -1.85 17.91
CA ASN A 261 7.03 -0.42 18.11
C ASN A 261 5.68 0.30 18.32
N ASN A 262 4.79 -0.28 19.13
CA ASN A 262 3.46 0.27 19.39
C ASN A 262 3.45 1.32 20.52
N VAL A 263 4.52 1.41 21.31
CA VAL A 263 4.67 2.38 22.40
C VAL A 263 4.80 3.81 21.87
N SER A 264 5.36 3.99 20.66
CA SER A 264 5.39 5.28 19.95
C SER A 264 3.99 5.89 19.79
N ARG A 265 2.95 5.07 19.58
CA ARG A 265 1.55 5.51 19.55
C ARG A 265 1.05 5.95 20.94
N ALA A 266 1.49 5.28 22.00
CA ALA A 266 1.09 5.61 23.36
C ALA A 266 1.74 6.90 23.87
N TYR A 267 2.98 7.20 23.46
CA TYR A 267 3.72 8.45 23.73
C TYR A 267 2.88 9.73 23.45
N PHE A 268 1.92 9.66 22.52
CA PHE A 268 1.04 10.79 22.21
C PHE A 268 -0.35 10.74 22.85
N LEU A 269 -0.76 9.58 23.37
CA LEU A 269 -2.12 9.34 23.86
C LEU A 269 -2.17 9.11 25.38
N SER A 270 -1.04 8.96 26.06
CA SER A 270 -1.01 8.79 27.52
C SER A 270 -1.24 10.11 28.25
N GLY A 271 -2.01 10.03 29.35
CA GLY A 271 -2.24 11.14 30.27
C GLY A 271 -1.18 11.27 31.38
N ASP A 272 -0.17 10.40 31.40
CA ASP A 272 0.94 10.45 32.34
C ASP A 272 2.11 11.23 31.71
N TYR A 273 2.65 12.20 32.44
CA TYR A 273 3.79 12.99 31.98
C TYR A 273 5.07 12.16 32.05
N LYS A 274 5.84 12.24 30.96
CA LYS A 274 7.16 11.66 30.86
C LYS A 274 8.12 12.68 30.30
N THR A 275 9.34 12.63 30.81
CA THR A 275 10.44 13.49 30.41
C THR A 275 11.53 12.65 29.80
N HIS A 276 12.10 13.11 28.69
CA HIS A 276 13.28 12.52 28.07
C HIS A 276 14.35 13.58 27.93
N LYS A 277 15.61 13.24 28.19
CA LYS A 277 16.72 14.19 28.10
C LYS A 277 17.87 13.72 27.23
N ILE A 278 18.57 14.70 26.68
CA ILE A 278 19.88 14.55 26.06
C ILE A 278 20.83 15.51 26.77
N ASN A 279 21.86 14.97 27.42
CA ASN A 279 22.97 15.71 27.99
C ASN A 279 24.25 15.11 27.38
N TYR A 280 24.74 15.74 26.32
CA TYR A 280 25.95 15.25 25.67
C TYR A 280 27.22 15.51 26.51
N ILE A 281 27.19 16.44 27.48
CA ILE A 281 28.33 16.76 28.35
C ILE A 281 28.61 15.59 29.31
N ASP A 282 27.54 15.04 29.91
CA ASP A 282 27.61 13.93 30.86
C ASP A 282 27.41 12.56 30.18
N GLY A 283 27.31 12.52 28.85
CA GLY A 283 27.15 11.29 28.06
C GLY A 283 25.78 10.61 28.21
N VAL A 284 24.75 11.38 28.55
CA VAL A 284 23.36 10.89 28.63
C VAL A 284 22.66 11.13 27.30
N GLY A 285 22.35 10.05 26.58
CA GLY A 285 21.84 10.11 25.21
C GLY A 285 22.96 10.10 24.16
N ASP A 286 22.57 10.12 22.89
CA ASP A 286 23.49 10.05 21.75
C ASP A 286 22.87 10.70 20.50
N GLY A 287 23.62 10.81 19.42
CA GLY A 287 23.09 11.30 18.16
C GLY A 287 24.10 11.28 17.03
N VAL A 288 23.61 11.63 15.85
CA VAL A 288 24.46 11.79 14.68
C VAL A 288 25.55 12.83 14.95
N LYS A 289 26.79 12.50 14.55
CA LYS A 289 27.98 13.27 14.94
C LYS A 289 27.86 14.77 14.73
N TYR A 290 27.26 15.22 13.63
CA TYR A 290 27.18 16.65 13.32
C TYR A 290 26.24 17.43 14.25
N VAL A 291 25.28 16.76 14.90
CA VAL A 291 24.42 17.33 15.94
C VAL A 291 25.16 17.35 17.27
N VAL A 292 25.85 16.24 17.61
CA VAL A 292 26.68 16.19 18.82
C VAL A 292 27.76 17.28 18.78
N ASP A 293 28.47 17.41 17.66
CA ASP A 293 29.48 18.45 17.44
C ASP A 293 28.90 19.88 17.50
N GLU A 294 27.62 20.04 17.17
CA GLU A 294 26.91 21.32 17.28
C GLU A 294 26.60 21.67 18.73
N PHE A 295 26.39 20.68 19.61
CA PHE A 295 26.11 20.90 21.02
C PHE A 295 27.36 21.09 21.89
N MET A 296 28.45 20.39 21.58
CA MET A 296 29.70 20.43 22.37
C MET A 296 30.30 21.80 22.71
N PRO A 297 30.26 22.83 21.83
CA PRO A 297 30.86 24.12 22.15
C PRO A 297 29.98 25.02 23.04
N HIS A 298 28.74 24.63 23.32
CA HIS A 298 27.75 25.42 24.05
C HIS A 298 27.62 24.91 25.49
N ASP A 299 28.47 25.40 26.40
CA ASP A 299 28.50 24.97 27.80
C ASP A 299 27.45 25.65 28.69
N GLU A 300 26.74 26.64 28.15
CA GLU A 300 25.61 27.32 28.76
C GLU A 300 24.36 26.44 28.87
N TRP A 301 24.25 25.39 28.05
CA TRP A 301 23.14 24.43 28.07
C TRP A 301 23.58 23.11 28.71
N GLU A 302 22.88 22.69 29.77
CA GLU A 302 23.16 21.42 30.43
C GLU A 302 22.57 20.24 29.66
N PHE A 303 21.32 20.38 29.23
CA PHE A 303 20.61 19.34 28.50
C PHE A 303 19.45 19.89 27.66
N ILE A 304 19.03 19.07 26.69
CA ILE A 304 17.80 19.25 25.94
C ILE A 304 16.76 18.29 26.51
N GLU A 305 15.56 18.78 26.75
CA GLU A 305 14.44 18.03 27.32
C GLU A 305 13.28 17.93 26.32
N PHE A 306 12.71 16.73 26.22
CA PHE A 306 11.50 16.43 25.46
C PHE A 306 10.41 16.00 26.43
N ASN A 307 9.36 16.81 26.51
CA ASN A 307 8.24 16.57 27.42
C ASN A 307 7.03 15.98 26.70
N GLU A 308 6.40 14.98 27.30
CA GLU A 308 5.11 14.44 26.86
C GLU A 308 3.91 15.29 27.35
N ARG A 309 4.12 16.58 27.67
CA ARG A 309 3.07 17.54 28.07
C ARG A 309 2.18 17.94 26.90
N GLU A 310 1.01 18.53 27.16
CA GLU A 310 0.01 18.87 26.12
C GLU A 310 0.61 19.61 24.90
N THR A 311 1.52 20.57 25.11
CA THR A 311 2.18 21.34 24.04
C THR A 311 3.45 20.70 23.48
N ARG A 312 3.83 19.52 23.99
CA ARG A 312 5.03 18.76 23.64
C ARG A 312 6.28 19.65 23.51
N PRO A 313 6.65 20.40 24.56
CA PRO A 313 7.74 21.36 24.44
C PRO A 313 9.08 20.64 24.30
N LEU A 314 9.85 21.11 23.33
CA LEU A 314 11.30 20.99 23.29
C LEU A 314 11.88 22.08 24.18
N VAL A 315 12.68 21.73 25.17
CA VAL A 315 13.23 22.69 26.14
C VAL A 315 14.75 22.62 26.14
N PHE A 316 15.39 23.76 25.96
CA PHE A 316 16.81 23.92 26.24
C PHE A 316 16.97 24.35 27.70
N CYS A 317 17.62 23.49 28.49
CA CYS A 317 17.76 23.68 29.93
C CYS A 317 19.15 24.27 30.24
N PRO A 318 19.21 25.45 30.88
CA PRO A 318 20.48 26.12 31.14
C PRO A 318 21.27 25.37 32.20
N ARG A 319 22.60 25.49 32.15
CA ARG A 319 23.49 24.95 33.17
C ARG A 319 23.53 25.83 34.41
N GLU A 320 23.58 25.20 35.58
CA GLU A 320 23.72 25.91 36.85
C GLU A 320 24.88 26.91 36.80
N GLY A 321 24.59 28.17 37.12
CA GLY A 321 25.57 29.27 37.10
C GLY A 321 25.52 30.17 35.86
N HIS A 322 24.94 29.72 34.74
CA HIS A 322 24.73 30.54 33.53
C HIS A 322 23.45 31.40 33.61
N GLU A 323 22.64 31.21 34.65
CA GLU A 323 21.44 32.00 34.97
C GLU A 323 21.75 33.49 35.15
N LYS A 324 23.00 33.82 35.51
CA LYS A 324 23.49 35.20 35.68
C LYS A 324 23.83 35.88 34.36
N ASP A 325 23.92 35.11 33.28
CA ASP A 325 24.23 35.55 31.92
C ASP A 325 22.96 35.61 31.04
N HIS A 326 21.77 35.68 31.66
CA HIS A 326 20.45 35.73 31.02
C HIS A 326 20.02 34.43 30.31
N TYR A 327 20.75 33.33 30.45
CA TYR A 327 20.29 32.02 29.98
C TYR A 327 19.32 31.42 31.00
N TRP A 328 18.08 31.21 30.56
CA TRP A 328 17.03 30.49 31.29
C TRP A 328 16.42 29.40 30.41
N TYR A 329 15.44 28.65 30.91
CA TYR A 329 14.74 27.63 30.12
C TYR A 329 14.10 28.25 28.87
N VAL A 330 14.53 27.79 27.69
CA VAL A 330 13.98 28.22 26.39
C VAL A 330 13.09 27.11 25.85
N PHE A 331 11.83 27.46 25.57
CA PHE A 331 10.80 26.53 25.13
C PHE A 331 10.51 26.72 23.65
N TYR A 332 10.38 25.61 22.94
CA TYR A 332 9.80 25.52 21.61
C TYR A 332 8.65 24.53 21.68
N ASP A 333 7.43 25.06 21.78
CA ASP A 333 6.26 24.19 21.73
C ASP A 333 6.14 23.53 20.35
N SER A 334 5.63 22.31 20.34
CA SER A 334 5.36 21.58 19.11
C SER A 334 3.86 21.32 18.94
N PHE A 335 3.16 22.32 18.39
CA PHE A 335 1.70 22.30 18.19
C PHE A 335 1.30 22.38 16.72
N ASN A 336 0.16 21.77 16.39
CA ASN A 336 -0.76 22.32 15.39
C ASN A 336 -1.87 23.03 16.17
N GLU A 337 -2.33 24.21 15.71
CA GLU A 337 -3.18 25.19 16.44
C GLU A 337 -4.41 24.62 17.18
N ASP A 338 -4.84 23.38 16.87
CA ASP A 338 -5.97 22.71 17.51
C ASP A 338 -5.75 21.25 17.99
N ASN A 339 -4.60 20.56 17.77
CA ASN A 339 -4.55 19.08 17.97
C ASN A 339 -3.19 18.39 18.34
N GLY A 340 -2.13 19.12 18.68
CA GLY A 340 -0.83 18.49 19.01
C GLY A 340 -0.12 17.84 17.79
N PRO A 341 0.93 17.02 17.98
CA PRO A 341 1.69 16.41 16.88
C PRO A 341 0.82 15.43 16.05
N VAL A 342 1.04 15.42 14.73
CA VAL A 342 0.28 14.57 13.80
C VAL A 342 1.00 13.24 13.61
N VAL A 343 0.28 12.13 13.74
CA VAL A 343 0.81 10.78 13.46
C VAL A 343 0.53 10.41 12.02
N SER A 344 1.51 9.82 11.31
CA SER A 344 1.32 9.42 9.92
C SER A 344 0.29 8.28 9.80
N SER A 345 -0.51 8.33 8.74
CA SER A 345 -1.49 7.29 8.43
C SER A 345 -0.90 6.03 7.81
N GLU A 346 0.33 6.11 7.28
CA GLU A 346 1.03 4.96 6.67
C GLU A 346 1.77 4.16 7.75
N PHE A 347 2.55 4.85 8.57
CA PHE A 347 3.28 4.27 9.70
C PHE A 347 3.02 5.07 10.98
N ASN A 348 2.48 4.39 11.98
CA ASN A 348 1.98 5.01 13.21
C ASN A 348 3.06 5.42 14.21
N ASP A 349 4.33 5.14 13.90
CA ASP A 349 5.51 5.56 14.64
C ASP A 349 6.21 6.76 14.01
N ILE A 350 5.68 7.30 12.89
CA ILE A 350 6.15 8.54 12.29
C ILE A 350 5.28 9.70 12.74
N ILE A 351 5.92 10.77 13.21
CA ILE A 351 5.28 11.96 13.77
C ILE A 351 5.68 13.20 12.99
N PHE A 352 4.79 14.16 12.91
CA PHE A 352 5.06 15.48 12.36
C PHE A 352 4.92 16.51 13.47
N MET A 353 6.04 17.16 13.79
CA MET A 353 6.11 18.26 14.75
C MET A 353 6.17 19.57 13.97
N GLN A 354 5.32 20.51 14.35
CA GLN A 354 5.38 21.89 13.87
C GLN A 354 6.13 22.72 14.90
N LYS A 355 6.98 23.64 14.45
CA LYS A 355 7.77 24.50 15.34
C LYS A 355 6.99 25.77 15.65
N ALA A 356 6.77 26.05 16.94
CA ALA A 356 6.32 27.35 17.42
C ALA A 356 7.47 28.39 17.43
N ASP A 357 7.12 29.64 17.69
CA ASP A 357 8.12 30.65 18.08
C ASP A 357 8.68 30.30 19.47
N GLY A 358 10.01 30.40 19.62
CA GLY A 358 10.67 30.11 20.87
C GLY A 358 10.42 31.19 21.93
N TYR A 359 10.25 30.79 23.18
CA TYR A 359 9.97 31.73 24.28
C TYR A 359 10.64 31.31 25.59
N MET A 360 10.77 32.27 26.52
CA MET A 360 11.25 32.04 27.88
C MET A 360 10.12 32.39 28.87
N PRO A 361 9.54 31.42 29.60
CA PRO A 361 8.37 31.68 30.45
C PRO A 361 8.66 32.51 31.70
N PHE A 362 9.93 32.74 32.05
CA PHE A 362 10.33 33.35 33.32
C PHE A 362 11.22 34.59 33.17
N ASP A 363 11.45 35.09 31.95
CA ASP A 363 12.24 36.31 31.72
C ASP A 363 11.72 37.12 30.53
N ASP A 364 11.89 38.45 30.58
CA ASP A 364 11.40 39.41 29.58
C ASP A 364 12.31 39.49 28.32
N TRP A 365 13.44 38.77 28.30
CA TRP A 365 14.39 38.69 27.17
C TRP A 365 14.09 37.56 26.17
N GLY A 366 12.91 36.93 26.30
CA GLY A 366 12.60 35.63 25.72
C GLY A 366 12.69 35.45 24.20
N VAL A 367 12.75 36.53 23.41
CA VAL A 367 12.87 36.47 21.94
C VAL A 367 14.33 36.48 21.47
N ASP A 368 15.21 37.23 22.15
CA ASP A 368 16.60 37.38 21.69
C ASP A 368 17.41 36.09 21.92
N ILE A 369 17.16 35.39 23.02
CA ILE A 369 17.87 34.13 23.37
C ILE A 369 17.30 32.94 22.59
N SER A 370 16.00 32.88 22.29
CA SER A 370 15.45 31.82 21.45
C SER A 370 15.99 31.91 20.02
N ASP A 371 16.06 33.11 19.44
CA ASP A 371 16.69 33.31 18.12
C ASP A 371 18.18 32.90 18.12
N GLU A 372 18.90 33.12 19.23
CA GLU A 372 20.29 32.68 19.40
C GLU A 372 20.40 31.15 19.41
N VAL A 373 19.56 30.47 20.18
CA VAL A 373 19.48 29.00 20.21
C VAL A 373 19.19 28.44 18.81
N GLU A 374 18.23 28.98 18.06
CA GLU A 374 17.97 28.47 16.70
C GLU A 374 19.16 28.65 15.76
N LYS A 375 19.91 29.74 15.93
CA LYS A 375 21.10 30.04 15.13
C LYS A 375 22.30 29.17 15.49
N ASP A 376 22.42 28.78 16.75
CA ASP A 376 23.51 27.98 17.29
C ASP A 376 23.29 26.48 17.09
N PHE A 377 22.03 26.04 17.03
CA PHE A 377 21.62 24.64 16.83
C PHE A 377 20.92 24.35 15.48
N PRO A 378 21.35 24.91 14.33
CA PRO A 378 20.57 24.87 13.10
C PRO A 378 20.41 23.46 12.52
N LYS A 379 21.36 22.55 12.76
CA LYS A 379 21.25 21.17 12.26
C LYS A 379 20.29 20.35 13.12
N PHE A 380 20.31 20.56 14.44
CA PHE A 380 19.34 19.96 15.34
C PHE A 380 17.91 20.39 14.99
N PHE A 381 17.64 21.70 14.89
CA PHE A 381 16.30 22.21 14.54
C PHE A 381 15.82 21.72 13.19
N LYS A 382 16.71 21.68 12.18
CA LYS A 382 16.39 21.15 10.86
C LYS A 382 15.96 19.69 10.91
N GLY A 383 16.64 18.86 11.71
CA GLY A 383 16.30 17.45 11.84
C GLY A 383 15.05 17.20 12.69
N TYR A 384 14.96 17.88 13.83
CA TYR A 384 13.86 17.67 14.78
C TYR A 384 12.50 18.14 14.23
N PHE A 385 12.48 19.28 13.52
CA PHE A 385 11.28 19.83 12.90
C PHE A 385 11.22 19.58 11.39
N ASP A 386 11.84 18.49 10.91
CA ASP A 386 11.78 18.15 9.49
C ASP A 386 10.32 17.90 9.07
N LYS A 387 9.96 18.42 7.89
CA LYS A 387 8.62 18.28 7.30
C LYS A 387 8.24 16.82 7.01
N ASP A 388 9.23 15.94 6.85
CA ASP A 388 9.02 14.53 6.59
C ASP A 388 8.78 13.74 7.90
N GLY A 389 8.92 14.42 9.04
CA GLY A 389 8.63 13.90 10.37
C GLY A 389 9.80 13.19 11.04
N LEU A 390 9.52 12.56 12.18
CA LEU A 390 10.46 11.71 12.93
C LEU A 390 9.85 10.34 13.20
N ILE A 391 10.64 9.29 13.00
CA ILE A 391 10.35 7.93 13.45
C ILE A 391 10.70 7.86 14.94
N LEU A 392 9.75 7.42 15.76
CA LEU A 392 9.94 7.22 17.19
C LEU A 392 10.12 5.74 17.50
N VAL A 393 11.21 5.41 18.19
CA VAL A 393 11.42 4.07 18.74
C VAL A 393 11.65 4.17 20.24
N TYR A 394 10.73 3.60 21.00
CA TYR A 394 10.88 3.47 22.45
C TYR A 394 11.44 2.09 22.78
N LEU A 395 12.61 2.04 23.40
CA LEU A 395 13.27 0.80 23.78
C LEU A 395 13.59 0.78 25.28
N PRO A 396 13.02 -0.15 26.05
CA PRO A 396 13.49 -0.41 27.41
C PRO A 396 14.81 -1.18 27.36
N GLU A 397 15.84 -0.66 28.02
CA GLU A 397 17.17 -1.27 28.15
C GLU A 397 17.45 -1.51 29.65
N GLY A 398 16.99 -2.67 30.17
CA GLY A 398 17.15 -3.01 31.59
C GLY A 398 16.18 -2.25 32.50
N GLU A 399 16.70 -1.51 33.48
CA GLU A 399 15.91 -0.59 34.33
C GLU A 399 15.74 0.79 33.68
N GLU A 400 16.43 1.04 32.56
CA GLU A 400 16.40 2.31 31.85
C GLU A 400 15.49 2.22 30.61
N SER A 401 15.05 3.36 30.10
CA SER A 401 14.29 3.45 28.86
C SER A 401 14.79 4.57 27.99
N TYR A 402 14.84 4.30 26.69
CA TYR A 402 15.38 5.22 25.71
C TYR A 402 14.35 5.52 24.63
N LEU A 403 14.35 6.77 24.17
CA LEU A 403 13.59 7.21 23.02
C LEU A 403 14.59 7.57 21.91
N TRP A 404 14.47 6.87 20.78
CA TRP A 404 15.20 7.18 19.58
C TRP A 404 14.30 7.96 18.62
N LEU A 405 14.84 9.02 18.06
CA LEU A 405 14.20 9.89 17.09
C LEU A 405 15.04 9.83 15.82
N LEU A 406 14.48 9.25 14.75
CA LEU A 406 15.18 9.03 13.49
C LEU A 406 14.48 9.83 12.38
N SER A 407 15.23 10.42 11.47
CA SER A 407 14.62 10.98 10.26
C SER A 407 14.15 9.87 9.33
N PRO A 408 13.00 9.99 8.66
CA PRO A 408 12.56 9.05 7.65
C PRO A 408 13.16 9.35 6.26
N THR A 409 13.97 10.39 6.08
CA THR A 409 14.49 10.78 4.76
C THR A 409 15.94 11.24 4.77
N THR A 410 16.53 11.49 5.94
CA THR A 410 17.91 11.98 6.10
C THR A 410 18.68 11.09 7.08
N ASP A 411 19.97 11.36 7.27
CA ASP A 411 20.82 10.65 8.23
C ASP A 411 20.69 11.17 9.68
N PHE A 412 19.76 12.10 9.94
CA PHE A 412 19.52 12.63 11.28
C PHE A 412 18.99 11.55 12.22
N TRP A 413 19.60 11.43 13.39
CA TRP A 413 19.07 10.67 14.51
C TRP A 413 19.59 11.19 15.85
N ILE A 414 18.80 11.02 16.90
CA ILE A 414 19.17 11.27 18.30
C ILE A 414 18.58 10.18 19.21
N LYS A 415 19.26 9.89 20.32
CA LYS A 415 18.84 8.98 21.40
C LYS A 415 18.71 9.82 22.67
N SER A 416 17.54 9.82 23.29
CA SER A 416 17.29 10.46 24.58
C SER A 416 17.01 9.43 25.68
N TYR A 417 17.33 9.80 26.90
CA TYR A 417 17.15 9.00 28.11
C TYR A 417 15.85 9.37 28.84
N HIS A 418 15.02 8.39 29.18
CA HIS A 418 13.80 8.62 29.95
C HIS A 418 14.12 8.84 31.44
N ILE A 419 13.52 9.87 32.03
CA ILE A 419 13.63 10.16 33.46
C ILE A 419 12.29 9.83 34.11
N ASP A 420 12.31 8.93 35.10
CA ASP A 420 11.23 8.85 36.09
C ASP A 420 11.37 10.06 37.02
N GLU A 421 10.52 11.06 36.84
CA GLU A 421 10.39 12.14 37.83
C GLU A 421 9.47 11.67 38.96
N ASP A 422 10.00 11.62 40.19
CA ASP A 422 9.25 11.37 41.43
C ASP A 422 8.26 12.51 41.78
#